data_AF-A0A1H0WTW1-F1
#
_entry.id   AF-A0A1H0WTW1-F1
#
_cell.length_a   1.000
_cell.length_b   1.000
_cell.length_c   1.000
_cell.angle_alpha   90.00
_cell.angle_beta   90.00
_cell.angle_gamma   90.00
#
_symmetry.space_group_name_H-M   'P 1'
#
loop_
_entity.id
_entity.type
_entity.pdbx_description
1 polymer ?
#
loop_
_entity_poly.entity_id
_entity_poly.type
_entity_poly.pdbx_seq_one_letter_code
_entity_poly.pdbx_strand_id
1 'polypeptide(L)'
;MAAEPTDDLHPHRCAVRIKPLRVIGGTSPLLAAAFQSREGTTRLLAQALDRGDAAVLTGQPAVHTGVVSGLGGVGKTQVALDYAQRLWAAGEVDLWVWVTAGSREAIVSSYARLAADLIGVEDSDPEDGARRLLEWLSAASIQWPIVLDDLQNPADLRGLWPPAAAGGRVVVTTRRRDAALRGHGRCLVEVDVFTEQEAEAYVRSALADQPHLDE
;
A
#
# COMPACT_ATOMS: atom_id res chain seq x y z
N MET A 1 12.54 15.97 -67.60
CA MET A 1 11.50 15.19 -66.91
C MET A 1 12.05 14.85 -65.55
N ALA A 2 11.77 15.72 -64.58
CA ALA A 2 12.28 15.64 -63.22
C ALA A 2 11.45 14.62 -62.43
N ALA A 3 12.11 13.76 -61.66
CA ALA A 3 11.47 12.92 -60.65
C ALA A 3 11.93 13.45 -59.28
N GLU A 4 10.96 13.92 -58.50
CA GLU A 4 11.12 14.44 -57.15
C GLU A 4 11.56 13.33 -56.17
N PRO A 5 12.31 13.67 -55.11
CA PRO A 5 12.49 12.76 -53.98
C PRO A 5 11.27 12.86 -53.06
N THR A 6 10.58 11.74 -52.82
CA THR A 6 9.61 11.63 -51.73
C THR A 6 10.35 11.61 -50.40
N ASP A 7 10.33 12.78 -49.77
CA ASP A 7 10.47 12.99 -48.33
C ASP A 7 9.23 12.46 -47.58
N ASP A 8 9.34 12.37 -46.26
CA ASP A 8 8.26 12.19 -45.27
C ASP A 8 7.70 10.76 -45.12
N LEU A 9 7.56 10.16 -43.93
CA LEU A 9 7.57 10.68 -42.56
C LEU A 9 7.81 9.48 -41.64
N HIS A 10 8.97 9.36 -41.00
CA HIS A 10 9.08 8.46 -39.85
C HIS A 10 8.44 9.18 -38.65
N PRO A 11 7.38 8.63 -38.02
CA PRO A 11 6.88 9.24 -36.80
C PRO A 11 7.95 9.08 -35.72
N HIS A 12 8.61 10.18 -35.41
CA HIS A 12 9.37 10.35 -34.19
C HIS A 12 8.41 10.06 -33.02
N ARG A 13 8.52 8.86 -32.44
CA ARG A 13 8.05 8.60 -31.08
C ARG A 13 8.89 9.48 -30.15
N CYS A 14 8.44 10.72 -29.99
CA CYS A 14 8.87 11.59 -28.91
C CYS A 14 8.32 10.97 -27.63
N ALA A 15 9.06 10.00 -27.07
CA ALA A 15 8.87 9.60 -25.69
C ALA A 15 9.33 10.79 -24.85
N VAL A 16 8.42 11.75 -24.64
CA VAL A 16 8.61 12.79 -23.62
C VAL A 16 8.67 12.03 -22.31
N ARG A 17 9.88 11.72 -21.87
CA ARG A 17 10.14 11.21 -20.53
C ARG A 17 10.00 12.40 -19.58
N ILE A 18 8.75 12.84 -19.39
CA ILE A 18 8.41 13.68 -18.24
C ILE A 18 8.82 12.81 -17.05
N LYS A 19 9.86 13.20 -16.31
CA LYS A 19 10.11 12.59 -15.00
C LYS A 19 8.78 12.71 -14.25
N PRO A 20 8.14 11.60 -13.84
CA PRO A 20 6.86 11.73 -13.16
C PRO A 20 7.10 12.54 -11.88
N LEU A 21 6.27 13.57 -11.68
CA LEU A 21 6.12 14.17 -10.37
C LEU A 21 5.79 13.02 -9.42
N ARG A 22 6.55 12.90 -8.34
CA ARG A 22 6.28 11.89 -7.34
C ARG A 22 5.01 12.34 -6.61
N VAL A 23 3.95 11.52 -6.63
CA VAL A 23 2.65 11.87 -6.04
C VAL A 23 2.35 10.99 -4.82
N ILE A 24 1.77 11.58 -3.78
CA ILE A 24 1.16 10.86 -2.66
C ILE A 24 -0.37 11.03 -2.78
N GLY A 25 -1.08 9.92 -2.84
CA GLY A 25 -2.54 9.86 -2.89
C GLY A 25 -3.15 9.36 -1.57
N GLY A 26 -4.21 10.01 -1.11
CA GLY A 26 -4.88 9.68 0.16
C GLY A 26 -4.12 10.17 1.40
N THR A 27 -4.53 9.67 2.57
CA THR A 27 -3.97 10.10 3.87
C THR A 27 -3.54 8.88 4.67
N SER A 28 -2.23 8.73 4.89
CA SER A 28 -1.70 7.71 5.80
C SER A 28 -1.69 8.22 7.26
N PRO A 29 -1.76 7.33 8.26
CA PRO A 29 -1.49 7.72 9.64
C PRO A 29 -0.03 8.16 9.82
N LEU A 30 0.27 8.73 10.99
CA LEU A 30 1.65 8.95 11.42
C LEU A 30 2.26 7.66 11.96
N LEU A 31 3.59 7.59 11.92
CA LEU A 31 4.29 6.60 12.72
C LEU A 31 4.01 6.86 14.21
N ALA A 32 3.90 5.79 15.00
CA ALA A 32 3.80 5.89 16.45
C ALA A 32 5.03 6.61 17.03
N ALA A 33 4.87 7.35 18.12
CA ALA A 33 5.98 8.09 18.75
C ALA A 33 7.18 7.18 19.08
N ALA A 34 6.91 6.06 19.75
CA ALA A 34 7.88 5.00 20.04
C ALA A 34 7.90 3.92 18.93
N PHE A 35 7.74 4.31 17.65
CA PHE A 35 7.77 3.35 16.55
C PHE A 35 9.12 2.64 16.49
N GLN A 36 9.05 1.31 16.36
CA GLN A 36 10.20 0.47 16.11
C GLN A 36 10.06 -0.18 14.75
N SER A 37 11.09 -0.07 13.92
CA SER A 37 11.09 -0.81 12.67
C SER A 37 11.22 -2.31 12.93
N ARG A 38 10.37 -3.07 12.25
CA ARG A 38 10.34 -4.53 12.31
C ARG A 38 11.04 -5.12 11.10
N GLU A 39 12.35 -4.95 11.03
CA GLU A 39 13.17 -5.29 9.86
C GLU A 39 12.93 -6.72 9.33
N GLY A 40 12.73 -7.69 10.22
CA GLY A 40 12.38 -9.06 9.82
C GLY A 40 11.06 -9.12 9.05
N THR A 41 10.00 -8.52 9.60
CA THR A 41 8.67 -8.47 9.00
C THR A 41 8.66 -7.63 7.71
N THR A 42 9.31 -6.47 7.71
CA THR A 42 9.43 -5.60 6.52
C THR A 42 10.17 -6.31 5.40
N ARG A 43 11.21 -7.11 5.72
CA ARG A 43 11.89 -7.96 4.73
C ARG A 43 10.99 -9.06 4.18
N LEU A 44 10.22 -9.73 5.03
CA LEU A 44 9.24 -10.73 4.58
C LEU A 44 8.17 -10.11 3.68
N LEU A 45 7.71 -8.90 3.99
CA LEU A 45 6.81 -8.12 3.15
C LEU A 45 7.44 -7.83 1.77
N ALA A 46 8.67 -7.33 1.74
CA ALA A 46 9.38 -7.09 0.48
C ALA A 46 9.50 -8.37 -0.36
N GLN A 47 9.95 -9.48 0.26
CA GLN A 47 10.07 -10.77 -0.42
C GLN A 47 8.72 -11.33 -0.93
N ALA A 48 7.64 -11.08 -0.19
CA ALA A 48 6.29 -11.46 -0.62
C ALA A 48 5.85 -10.68 -1.87
N LEU A 49 6.16 -9.38 -1.91
CA LEU A 49 5.88 -8.50 -3.05
C LEU A 49 6.82 -8.74 -4.25
N ASP A 50 8.03 -9.25 -4.04
CA ASP A 50 8.92 -9.66 -5.13
C ASP A 50 8.45 -10.97 -5.79
N ARG A 51 7.72 -11.81 -5.05
CA ARG A 51 7.22 -13.12 -5.52
C ARG A 51 5.81 -13.06 -6.09
N GLY A 52 5.04 -12.02 -5.79
CA GLY A 52 3.66 -11.87 -6.24
C GLY A 52 3.17 -10.42 -6.11
N ASP A 53 2.04 -10.13 -6.73
CA ASP A 53 1.59 -8.74 -6.94
C ASP A 53 1.02 -8.08 -5.67
N ALA A 54 0.69 -8.89 -4.65
CA ALA A 54 0.03 -8.42 -3.43
C ALA A 54 0.46 -9.19 -2.18
N ALA A 55 0.68 -8.45 -1.09
CA ALA A 55 0.95 -8.99 0.24
C ALA A 55 -0.17 -8.59 1.23
N VAL A 56 -0.67 -9.56 1.98
CA VAL A 56 -1.68 -9.36 3.03
C VAL A 56 -1.03 -9.52 4.39
N LEU A 57 -0.99 -8.43 5.17
CA LEU A 57 -0.52 -8.42 6.54
C LEU A 57 -1.64 -8.88 7.49
N THR A 58 -1.38 -9.95 8.24
CA THR A 58 -2.24 -10.44 9.32
C THR A 58 -1.46 -10.52 10.63
N GLY A 59 -2.10 -10.58 11.81
CA GLY A 59 -1.35 -10.73 13.08
C GLY A 59 -0.79 -12.16 13.29
N GLN A 60 -0.41 -12.55 14.52
CA GLN A 60 -0.35 -13.97 15.00
C GLN A 60 -1.53 -14.35 15.93
N PRO A 61 -2.00 -15.61 15.98
CA PRO A 61 -3.00 -16.04 16.97
C PRO A 61 -2.35 -16.09 18.35
N ALA A 62 -2.98 -15.47 19.36
CA ALA A 62 -2.47 -15.59 20.72
C ALA A 62 -2.74 -16.99 21.28
N VAL A 63 -1.70 -17.82 21.38
CA VAL A 63 -1.71 -19.01 22.26
C VAL A 63 -1.23 -18.57 23.65
N HIS A 64 -1.92 -17.62 24.27
CA HIS A 64 -1.73 -17.30 25.68
C HIS A 64 -3.08 -17.06 26.34
N THR A 65 -3.45 -18.00 27.21
CA THR A 65 -4.57 -17.93 28.14
C THR A 65 -4.36 -16.77 29.10
N GLY A 66 -4.99 -15.64 28.80
CA GLY A 66 -5.02 -14.45 29.64
C GLY A 66 -5.77 -13.37 28.88
N VAL A 67 -6.91 -12.95 29.41
CA VAL A 67 -7.81 -12.00 28.75
C VAL A 67 -7.08 -10.67 28.52
N VAL A 68 -6.60 -10.46 27.30
CA VAL A 68 -6.33 -9.12 26.72
C VAL A 68 -7.15 -9.06 25.45
N SER A 69 -8.42 -8.68 25.59
CA SER A 69 -9.32 -8.41 24.46
C SER A 69 -8.83 -7.13 23.77
N GLY A 70 -7.92 -7.28 22.81
CA GLY A 70 -7.31 -6.15 22.10
C GLY A 70 -6.36 -6.56 20.97
N LEU A 71 -6.72 -7.54 20.14
CA LEU A 71 -5.88 -8.02 19.00
C LEU A 71 -5.83 -7.04 17.79
N GLY A 72 -6.19 -5.77 17.99
CA GLY A 72 -5.85 -4.65 17.12
C GLY A 72 -4.69 -3.88 17.75
N GLY A 73 -3.47 -4.00 17.21
CA GLY A 73 -2.33 -3.31 17.82
C GLY A 73 -0.94 -3.87 17.50
N VAL A 74 -0.81 -5.05 16.88
CA VAL A 74 0.52 -5.66 16.52
C VAL A 74 1.34 -4.88 15.48
N GLY A 75 0.86 -3.69 15.05
CA GLY A 75 1.62 -2.80 14.18
C GLY A 75 1.52 -3.07 12.67
N LYS A 76 0.54 -3.86 12.18
CA LYS A 76 0.38 -4.11 10.72
C LYS A 76 0.37 -2.82 9.89
N THR A 77 -0.46 -1.86 10.30
CA THR A 77 -0.55 -0.53 9.68
C THR A 77 0.79 0.21 9.72
N GLN A 78 1.52 0.11 10.83
CA GLN A 78 2.81 0.76 11.00
C GLN A 78 3.91 0.10 10.14
N VAL A 79 3.88 -1.23 9.98
CA VAL A 79 4.78 -1.97 9.06
C VAL A 79 4.48 -1.61 7.60
N ALA A 80 3.21 -1.52 7.21
CA ALA A 80 2.83 -1.09 5.86
C ALA A 80 3.28 0.36 5.58
N LEU A 81 3.13 1.24 6.57
CA LEU A 81 3.57 2.64 6.51
C LEU A 81 5.10 2.75 6.39
N ASP A 82 5.86 2.08 7.27
CA ASP A 82 7.33 2.05 7.22
C ASP A 82 7.83 1.54 5.86
N TYR A 83 7.23 0.48 5.33
CA TYR A 83 7.56 -0.03 4.00
C TYR A 83 7.34 1.00 2.89
N ALA A 84 6.16 1.62 2.83
CA ALA A 84 5.85 2.61 1.81
C ALA A 84 6.72 3.87 1.94
N GLN A 85 6.98 4.33 3.17
CA GLN A 85 7.87 5.46 3.43
C GLN A 85 9.31 5.17 3.00
N ARG A 86 9.82 3.94 3.17
CA ARG A 86 11.16 3.56 2.71
C ARG A 86 11.28 3.61 1.20
N LEU A 87 10.33 3.02 0.48
CA LEU A 87 10.28 3.09 -0.98
C LEU A 87 10.22 4.55 -1.46
N TRP A 88 9.43 5.37 -0.76
CA TRP A 88 9.32 6.78 -1.05
C TRP A 88 10.62 7.54 -0.75
N ALA A 89 11.27 7.31 0.37
CA ALA A 89 12.52 7.98 0.71
C ALA A 89 13.66 7.59 -0.25
N ALA A 90 13.70 6.33 -0.69
CA ALA A 90 14.68 5.81 -1.64
C ALA A 90 14.46 6.29 -3.09
N GLY A 91 13.31 6.90 -3.40
CA GLY A 91 12.97 7.31 -4.76
C GLY A 91 12.65 6.15 -5.70
N GLU A 92 12.27 4.99 -5.15
CA GLU A 92 11.94 3.78 -5.91
C GLU A 92 10.52 3.80 -6.48
N VAL A 93 9.70 4.76 -6.07
CA VAL A 93 8.28 4.85 -6.43
C VAL A 93 7.91 6.25 -6.90
N ASP A 94 7.08 6.27 -7.94
CA ASP A 94 6.54 7.46 -8.58
C ASP A 94 5.19 7.86 -7.97
N LEU A 95 4.44 6.90 -7.44
CA LEU A 95 3.14 7.11 -6.83
C LEU A 95 3.00 6.29 -5.55
N TRP A 96 2.70 6.91 -4.42
CA TRP A 96 2.36 6.21 -3.18
C TRP A 96 0.91 6.51 -2.80
N VAL A 97 0.08 5.47 -2.74
CA VAL A 97 -1.34 5.60 -2.38
C VAL A 97 -1.63 4.93 -1.04
N TRP A 98 -2.42 5.61 -0.21
CA TRP A 98 -3.00 5.07 1.00
C TRP A 98 -4.53 5.15 0.97
N VAL A 99 -5.19 4.01 1.17
CA VAL A 99 -6.65 3.89 1.23
C VAL A 99 -7.07 3.21 2.52
N THR A 100 -7.96 3.85 3.27
CA THR A 100 -8.66 3.23 4.39
C THR A 100 -9.74 2.29 3.85
N ALA A 101 -9.47 1.00 3.88
CA ALA A 101 -10.30 -0.07 3.31
C ALA A 101 -11.36 -0.62 4.29
N GLY A 102 -11.91 0.26 5.15
CA GLY A 102 -12.89 -0.12 6.17
C GLY A 102 -14.27 -0.53 5.62
N SER A 103 -14.60 -0.11 4.40
CA SER A 103 -15.81 -0.48 3.67
C SER A 103 -15.60 -0.35 2.16
N ARG A 104 -16.48 -0.97 1.35
CA ARG A 104 -16.48 -0.78 -0.12
C ARG A 104 -16.60 0.70 -0.51
N GLU A 105 -17.51 1.42 0.10
CA GLU A 105 -17.74 2.85 -0.18
C GLU A 105 -16.47 3.69 0.06
N ALA A 106 -15.73 3.40 1.14
CA ALA A 106 -14.47 4.07 1.44
C ALA A 106 -13.39 3.78 0.36
N ILE A 107 -13.33 2.55 -0.15
CA ILE A 107 -12.40 2.18 -1.24
C ILE A 107 -12.78 2.89 -2.53
N VAL A 108 -14.05 2.80 -2.93
CA VAL A 108 -14.56 3.38 -4.18
C VAL A 108 -14.37 4.90 -4.20
N SER A 109 -14.77 5.59 -3.13
CA SER A 109 -14.61 7.05 -3.02
C SER A 109 -13.14 7.47 -3.05
N SER A 110 -12.25 6.73 -2.39
CA SER A 110 -10.80 7.01 -2.41
C SER A 110 -10.22 6.82 -3.81
N TYR A 111 -10.61 5.75 -4.51
CA TYR A 111 -10.14 5.50 -5.87
C TYR A 111 -10.68 6.51 -6.88
N ALA A 112 -11.97 6.87 -6.78
CA ALA A 112 -12.59 7.87 -7.65
C ALA A 112 -11.92 9.24 -7.50
N ARG A 113 -11.66 9.66 -6.26
CA ARG A 113 -10.92 10.89 -5.98
C ARG A 113 -9.51 10.84 -6.55
N LEU A 114 -8.82 9.73 -6.38
CA LEU A 114 -7.47 9.57 -6.92
C LEU A 114 -7.45 9.57 -8.46
N ALA A 115 -8.46 9.00 -9.11
CA ALA A 115 -8.64 9.11 -10.55
C ALA A 115 -8.81 10.57 -10.98
N ALA A 116 -9.65 11.34 -10.28
CA ALA A 116 -9.83 12.77 -10.56
C ALA A 116 -8.51 13.54 -10.41
N ASP A 117 -7.75 13.28 -9.34
CA ASP A 117 -6.48 13.96 -9.05
C ASP A 117 -5.37 13.60 -10.05
N LEU A 118 -5.27 12.33 -10.48
CA LEU A 118 -4.19 11.85 -11.35
C LEU A 118 -4.49 11.94 -12.85
N ILE A 119 -5.74 11.69 -13.23
CA ILE A 119 -6.18 11.57 -14.63
C ILE A 119 -6.90 12.84 -15.09
N GLY A 120 -7.40 13.66 -14.16
CA GLY A 120 -8.12 14.89 -14.46
C GLY A 120 -9.56 14.66 -14.92
N VAL A 121 -10.15 13.51 -14.60
CA VAL A 121 -11.54 13.16 -14.94
C VAL A 121 -12.30 12.86 -13.67
N GLU A 122 -13.34 13.65 -13.42
CA GLU A 122 -14.29 13.42 -12.33
C GLU A 122 -15.54 12.74 -12.90
N ASP A 123 -15.68 11.45 -12.62
CA ASP A 123 -16.84 10.65 -13.03
C ASP A 123 -18.03 10.93 -12.10
N SER A 124 -19.24 11.00 -12.67
CA SER A 124 -20.47 11.22 -11.89
C SER A 124 -20.83 10.04 -11.00
N ASP A 125 -20.47 8.82 -11.41
CA ASP A 125 -20.54 7.62 -10.59
C ASP A 125 -19.15 7.31 -10.01
N PRO A 126 -18.99 7.30 -8.67
CA PRO A 126 -17.73 6.90 -8.04
C PRO A 126 -17.21 5.51 -8.45
N GLU A 127 -18.08 4.55 -8.76
CA GLU A 127 -17.66 3.22 -9.23
C GLU A 127 -16.97 3.31 -10.60
N ASP A 128 -17.41 4.22 -11.48
CA ASP A 128 -16.75 4.48 -12.76
C ASP A 128 -15.37 5.13 -12.56
N GLY A 129 -15.28 6.08 -11.62
CA GLY A 129 -13.99 6.68 -11.25
C GLY A 129 -13.02 5.66 -10.67
N ALA A 130 -13.50 4.75 -9.82
CA ALA A 130 -12.71 3.66 -9.27
C ALA A 130 -12.20 2.70 -10.36
N ARG A 131 -13.07 2.32 -11.29
CA ARG A 131 -12.69 1.49 -12.45
C ARG A 131 -11.66 2.20 -13.34
N ARG A 132 -11.83 3.50 -13.59
CA ARG A 132 -10.89 4.31 -14.38
C ARG A 132 -9.50 4.34 -13.75
N LEU A 133 -9.40 4.49 -12.42
CA LEU A 133 -8.12 4.40 -11.73
C LEU A 133 -7.44 3.04 -11.98
N LEU A 134 -8.18 1.94 -11.83
CA LEU A 134 -7.65 0.59 -12.00
C LEU A 134 -7.20 0.34 -13.45
N GLU A 135 -7.97 0.81 -14.44
CA GLU A 135 -7.59 0.78 -15.84
C GLU A 135 -6.30 1.58 -16.09
N TRP A 136 -6.19 2.79 -15.53
CA TRP A 136 -4.98 3.60 -15.63
C TRP A 136 -3.77 2.94 -14.98
N LEU A 137 -3.89 2.40 -13.76
CA LEU A 137 -2.82 1.68 -13.06
C LEU A 137 -2.32 0.46 -13.85
N SER A 138 -3.22 -0.20 -14.59
CA SER A 138 -2.88 -1.36 -15.42
C SER A 138 -2.04 -0.98 -16.64
N ALA A 139 -2.25 0.23 -17.18
CA ALA A 139 -1.54 0.74 -18.34
C ALA A 139 -0.31 1.59 -17.97
N ALA A 140 -0.25 2.10 -16.75
CA ALA A 140 0.82 2.99 -16.30
C ALA A 140 2.16 2.25 -16.20
N SER A 141 3.19 2.79 -16.85
CA SER A 141 4.57 2.30 -16.75
C SER A 141 5.34 3.00 -15.62
N ILE A 142 4.74 3.04 -14.43
CA ILE A 142 5.30 3.70 -13.24
C ILE A 142 5.39 2.72 -12.07
N GLN A 143 6.20 3.05 -11.07
CA GLN A 143 6.33 2.27 -9.85
C GLN A 143 5.38 2.81 -8.78
N TRP A 144 4.52 1.95 -8.23
CA TRP A 144 3.52 2.36 -7.25
C TRP A 144 3.26 1.32 -6.16
N PRO A 145 3.29 1.72 -4.88
CA PRO A 145 2.61 0.98 -3.83
C PRO A 145 1.21 1.54 -3.57
N ILE A 146 0.23 0.65 -3.47
CA ILE A 146 -1.09 0.95 -2.89
C ILE A 146 -1.20 0.19 -1.56
N VAL A 147 -1.45 0.94 -0.49
CA VAL A 147 -1.77 0.37 0.82
C VAL A 147 -3.29 0.43 1.03
N LEU A 148 -3.91 -0.74 1.20
CA LEU A 148 -5.31 -0.92 1.59
C LEU A 148 -5.35 -1.26 3.09
N ASP A 149 -5.48 -0.24 3.92
CA ASP A 149 -5.39 -0.37 5.38
C ASP A 149 -6.74 -0.73 6.01
N ASP A 150 -6.72 -1.63 6.98
CA ASP A 150 -7.85 -2.02 7.81
C ASP A 150 -9.02 -2.67 7.04
N LEU A 151 -8.71 -3.54 6.06
CA LEU A 151 -9.72 -4.31 5.33
C LEU A 151 -10.54 -5.20 6.26
N GLN A 152 -11.82 -4.86 6.46
CA GLN A 152 -12.74 -5.60 7.34
C GLN A 152 -13.50 -6.73 6.65
N ASN A 153 -13.75 -6.61 5.34
CA ASN A 153 -14.48 -7.61 4.57
C ASN A 153 -13.83 -7.80 3.19
N PRO A 154 -13.26 -8.98 2.89
CA PRO A 154 -12.64 -9.24 1.58
C PRO A 154 -13.60 -9.09 0.39
N ALA A 155 -14.91 -9.22 0.61
CA ALA A 155 -15.91 -9.02 -0.44
C ALA A 155 -15.98 -7.56 -0.92
N ASP A 156 -15.57 -6.59 -0.09
CA ASP A 156 -15.60 -5.17 -0.44
C ASP A 156 -14.63 -4.86 -1.59
N LEU A 157 -13.55 -5.65 -1.71
CA LEU A 157 -12.58 -5.56 -2.81
C LEU A 157 -12.98 -6.31 -4.07
N ARG A 158 -14.19 -6.91 -4.14
CA ARG A 158 -14.64 -7.58 -5.36
C ARG A 158 -14.67 -6.58 -6.52
N GLY A 159 -13.87 -6.85 -7.57
CA GLY A 159 -13.71 -5.95 -8.72
C GLY A 159 -12.87 -4.70 -8.44
N LEU A 160 -12.29 -4.55 -7.24
CA LEU A 160 -11.52 -3.37 -6.81
C LEU A 160 -10.08 -3.69 -6.39
N TRP A 161 -9.62 -4.92 -6.65
CA TRP A 161 -8.21 -5.24 -6.46
C TRP A 161 -7.37 -4.44 -7.47
N PRO A 162 -6.30 -3.75 -7.02
CA PRO A 162 -5.36 -3.15 -7.95
C PRO A 162 -4.82 -4.19 -8.94
N PRO A 163 -4.57 -3.81 -10.19
CA PRO A 163 -4.12 -4.74 -11.22
C PRO A 163 -2.72 -5.27 -10.92
N ALA A 164 -2.46 -6.51 -11.34
CA ALA A 164 -1.11 -7.04 -11.42
C ALA A 164 -0.34 -6.28 -12.51
N ALA A 165 0.62 -5.45 -12.11
CA ALA A 165 1.45 -4.65 -13.00
C ALA A 165 2.92 -4.80 -12.59
N ALA A 166 3.84 -4.80 -13.55
CA ALA A 166 5.26 -5.03 -13.27
C ALA A 166 5.88 -4.01 -12.28
N GLY A 167 5.30 -2.82 -12.16
CA GLY A 167 5.69 -1.80 -11.17
C GLY A 167 4.71 -1.65 -9.99
N GLY A 168 3.65 -2.46 -9.94
CA GLY A 168 2.59 -2.37 -8.96
C GLY A 168 2.85 -3.25 -7.75
N ARG A 169 2.70 -2.69 -6.55
CA ARG A 169 2.82 -3.40 -5.29
C ARG A 169 1.59 -3.12 -4.44
N VAL A 170 0.87 -4.16 -4.01
CA VAL A 170 -0.32 -3.99 -3.16
C VAL A 170 -0.04 -4.51 -1.77
N VAL A 171 -0.21 -3.67 -0.75
CA VAL A 171 -0.15 -4.08 0.65
C VAL A 171 -1.54 -3.96 1.25
N VAL A 172 -2.06 -5.03 1.84
CA VAL A 172 -3.34 -5.02 2.53
C VAL A 172 -3.11 -5.28 4.00
N THR A 173 -3.69 -4.48 4.90
CA THR A 173 -3.71 -4.81 6.32
C THR A 173 -5.10 -5.27 6.71
N THR A 174 -5.20 -6.36 7.48
CA THR A 174 -6.50 -6.87 7.94
C THR A 174 -6.39 -7.61 9.26
N ARG A 175 -7.47 -7.57 10.04
CA ARG A 175 -7.60 -8.36 11.27
C ARG A 175 -8.06 -9.80 10.99
N ARG A 176 -8.49 -10.10 9.77
CA ARG A 176 -8.98 -11.42 9.36
C ARG A 176 -7.83 -12.38 9.04
N ARG A 177 -8.16 -13.67 9.03
CA ARG A 177 -7.22 -14.78 8.72
C ARG A 177 -7.83 -15.90 7.90
N ASP A 178 -9.09 -15.74 7.51
CA ASP A 178 -9.81 -16.79 6.83
C ASP A 178 -9.31 -17.00 5.39
N ALA A 179 -9.73 -18.11 4.79
CA ALA A 179 -9.28 -18.53 3.47
C ALA A 179 -9.61 -17.53 2.35
N ALA A 180 -10.55 -16.59 2.55
CA ALA A 180 -10.89 -15.59 1.54
C ALA A 180 -9.73 -14.61 1.23
N LEU A 181 -8.77 -14.51 2.15
CA LEU A 181 -7.55 -13.73 1.97
C LEU A 181 -6.47 -14.46 1.15
N ARG A 182 -6.63 -15.75 0.86
CA ARG A 182 -5.64 -16.59 0.15
C ARG A 182 -5.99 -16.80 -1.32
N GLY A 183 -4.99 -16.99 -2.18
CA GLY A 183 -5.17 -17.26 -3.62
C GLY A 183 -4.92 -16.05 -4.52
N HIS A 184 -5.01 -16.21 -5.84
CA HIS A 184 -4.79 -15.14 -6.84
C HIS A 184 -3.43 -14.42 -6.72
N GLY A 185 -2.34 -15.15 -6.44
CA GLY A 185 -1.00 -14.56 -6.31
C GLY A 185 -0.74 -13.79 -5.01
N ARG A 186 -1.71 -13.75 -4.09
CA ARG A 186 -1.59 -13.05 -2.80
C ARG A 186 -0.74 -13.85 -1.82
N CYS A 187 0.28 -13.20 -1.26
CA CYS A 187 1.13 -13.77 -0.22
C CYS A 187 0.69 -13.29 1.17
N LEU A 188 0.52 -14.23 2.11
CA LEU A 188 0.21 -13.89 3.50
C LEU A 188 1.52 -13.63 4.27
N VAL A 189 1.60 -12.49 4.92
CA VAL A 189 2.73 -12.13 5.80
C VAL A 189 2.19 -11.92 7.19
N GLU A 190 2.68 -12.72 8.13
CA GLU A 190 2.25 -12.65 9.51
C GLU A 190 3.13 -11.67 10.30
N VAL A 191 2.47 -10.75 10.97
CA VAL A 191 3.06 -9.74 11.85
C VAL A 191 2.88 -10.25 13.28
N ASP A 192 3.98 -10.67 13.90
CA ASP A 192 3.95 -11.26 15.23
C ASP A 192 3.75 -10.21 16.33
N VAL A 193 3.61 -10.63 17.60
CA VAL A 193 3.82 -9.74 18.75
C VAL A 193 5.29 -9.31 18.81
N PHE A 194 5.59 -8.32 19.65
CA PHE A 194 6.98 -7.99 19.94
C PHE A 194 7.67 -9.15 20.66
N THR A 195 8.91 -9.40 20.27
CA THR A 195 9.85 -10.16 21.11
C THR A 195 10.09 -9.42 22.42
N GLU A 196 10.60 -10.11 23.43
CA GLU A 196 10.94 -9.49 24.72
C GLU A 196 11.87 -8.29 24.56
N GLN A 197 12.87 -8.39 23.68
CA GLN A 197 13.82 -7.31 23.38
C GLN A 197 13.15 -6.11 22.69
N GLU A 198 12.27 -6.35 21.71
CA GLU A 198 11.48 -5.28 21.06
C GLU A 198 10.56 -4.60 22.07
N ALA A 199 9.86 -5.37 22.91
CA ALA A 199 8.97 -4.86 23.95
C ALA A 199 9.72 -4.01 24.98
N GLU A 200 10.88 -4.47 25.47
CA GLU A 200 11.73 -3.72 26.39
C GLU A 200 12.20 -2.40 25.76
N ALA A 201 12.69 -2.45 24.52
CA ALA A 201 13.08 -1.26 23.79
C ALA A 201 11.90 -0.30 23.56
N TYR A 202 10.68 -0.84 23.40
CA TYR A 202 9.49 -0.04 23.11
C TYR A 202 9.08 0.74 24.35
N VAL A 203 9.00 0.06 25.49
CA VAL A 203 8.70 0.68 26.78
C VAL A 203 9.78 1.72 27.12
N ARG A 204 11.07 1.40 26.93
CA ARG A 204 12.15 2.35 27.17
C ARG A 204 12.01 3.61 26.31
N SER A 205 11.73 3.46 25.02
CA SER A 205 11.52 4.61 24.11
C SER A 205 10.27 5.40 24.49
N ALA A 206 9.16 4.73 24.78
CA ALA A 206 7.90 5.38 25.13
C ALA A 206 7.99 6.17 26.45
N LEU A 207 8.75 5.67 27.43
CA LEU A 207 8.98 6.36 28.70
C LEU A 207 9.97 7.51 28.56
N ALA A 208 11.00 7.39 27.71
CA ALA A 208 11.93 8.49 27.44
C ALA A 208 11.24 9.72 26.85
N ASP A 209 10.13 9.52 26.12
CA ASP A 209 9.28 10.59 25.59
C ASP A 209 8.30 11.17 26.63
N GLN A 210 8.27 10.63 27.87
CA GLN A 210 7.45 11.10 28.99
C GLN A 210 8.30 11.40 30.24
N PRO A 211 9.02 12.54 30.28
CA PRO A 211 9.93 12.90 31.37
C PRO A 211 9.25 13.21 32.73
N HIS A 212 7.95 12.92 32.90
CA HIS A 212 7.14 13.31 34.06
C HIS A 212 6.65 12.11 34.90
N LEU A 213 7.17 10.90 34.66
CA LEU A 213 6.80 9.68 35.41
C LEU A 213 7.91 9.16 36.33
N ASP A 214 8.96 9.95 36.55
CA ASP A 214 10.08 9.64 37.45
C ASP A 214 9.93 10.26 38.87
N GLU A 215 8.74 10.76 39.24
CA GLU A 215 8.39 11.20 40.62
C GLU A 215 7.32 10.29 41.25
#